data_AF-A0A933IXW6-F1
#
_entry.id   AF-A0A933IXW6-F1
#
_cell.length_a   1.000
_cell.length_b   1.000
_cell.length_c   1.000
_cell.angle_alpha   90.00
_cell.angle_beta   90.00
_cell.angle_gamma   90.00
#
_symmetry.space_group_name_H-M   'P 1'
#
loop_
_entity.id
_entity.type
_entity.pdbx_description
1 polymer ?
#
loop_
_entity_poly.entity_id
_entity_poly.type
_entity_poly.pdbx_seq_one_letter_code
_entity_poly.pdbx_strand_id
1 'polypeptide(L)'
;MTTMSLDMTTNQPSGSAMTYTFSAAVVSPTVSVLYAGGNQKGYVSTNGGASWNSFAFPNNVDVQAVAAVTNTQGLVGYMATSDLKLWKTTNAGQAFSTAYDFAPTVQGVIGNAVFSMITIDPVQPNTIYVGIHGKTDAFWGPDKGALFRSTDGGQTFGSDLLAHCHANHNPGDWYDCAITSLAIDPRNPNILWIGQDAWNSPGQAVMRSTDSGQTWQSMLGGMIDMFTGISLSNINSNVLWAIAQQELSGQFIYRTADGGTSWTATKIDNTLNPGNRFVLADPVNAQAAWASGGQEGLKRSQDGNLNWTRINSPFHALAAMNSQWLYGVPEGPQGAASVQVSTDGGITWSSIGDPTMAELSRYGKPQPLSVVLP
;
A
#
# COMPACT_ATOMS: atom_id res chain seq x y z
N MET A 1 13.27 -52.70 -3.61
CA MET A 1 11.94 -52.82 -3.03
C MET A 1 12.07 -52.56 -1.53
N THR A 2 11.95 -51.30 -1.10
CA THR A 2 11.72 -50.99 0.31
C THR A 2 11.14 -49.58 0.39
N THR A 3 9.86 -49.56 0.75
CA THR A 3 9.08 -48.43 1.23
C THR A 3 9.70 -47.83 2.48
N MET A 4 9.68 -46.50 2.58
CA MET A 4 9.79 -45.79 3.85
C MET A 4 8.65 -44.78 3.90
N SER A 5 7.62 -45.12 4.68
CA SER A 5 6.56 -44.23 5.12
C SER A 5 7.10 -43.32 6.21
N LEU A 6 6.94 -42.00 6.07
CA LEU A 6 7.18 -41.06 7.16
C LEU A 6 5.81 -40.64 7.73
N ASP A 7 5.55 -41.13 8.93
CA ASP A 7 4.45 -40.74 9.80
C ASP A 7 4.66 -39.28 10.25
N MET A 8 3.68 -38.41 9.98
CA MET A 8 3.64 -37.02 10.45
C MET A 8 2.44 -36.84 11.37
N THR A 9 2.50 -37.41 12.57
CA THR A 9 1.63 -36.99 13.67
C THR A 9 2.44 -36.78 14.96
N THR A 10 2.14 -35.66 15.64
CA THR A 10 2.71 -35.17 16.92
C THR A 10 3.92 -34.23 16.88
N ASN A 11 3.67 -32.97 16.52
CA ASN A 11 3.90 -31.82 17.42
C ASN A 11 3.29 -30.56 16.78
N GLN A 12 2.05 -30.26 17.14
CA GLN A 12 1.50 -28.92 17.04
C GLN A 12 2.27 -28.00 18.01
N PRO A 13 2.86 -26.88 17.57
CA PRO A 13 2.92 -25.70 18.40
C PRO A 13 1.56 -25.01 18.27
N SER A 14 0.77 -25.04 19.34
CA SER A 14 -0.31 -24.08 19.55
C SER A 14 0.25 -22.67 19.38
N GLY A 15 -0.11 -21.97 18.30
CA GLY A 15 0.38 -20.63 18.00
C GLY A 15 0.93 -20.46 16.59
N SER A 16 0.14 -20.76 15.56
CA SER A 16 0.42 -20.29 14.19
C SER A 16 0.20 -18.77 14.12
N ALA A 17 1.22 -18.01 14.51
CA ALA A 17 1.23 -16.57 14.41
C ALA A 17 1.30 -16.14 12.94
N MET A 18 0.32 -15.35 12.51
CA MET A 18 0.17 -14.85 11.16
C MET A 18 1.25 -13.82 10.79
N THR A 19 1.46 -13.70 9.47
CA THR A 19 2.19 -12.70 8.68
C THR A 19 2.13 -11.27 9.26
N TYR A 20 3.27 -10.58 9.43
CA TYR A 20 3.34 -9.20 9.97
C TYR A 20 3.70 -8.18 8.89
N THR A 21 2.77 -7.26 8.68
CA THR A 21 2.80 -6.16 7.68
C THR A 21 3.61 -4.98 8.22
N PHE A 22 4.57 -4.48 7.44
CA PHE A 22 5.17 -3.17 7.70
C PHE A 22 4.43 -2.12 6.87
N SER A 23 3.85 -1.11 7.53
CA SER A 23 3.17 -0.01 6.85
C SER A 23 3.83 1.30 7.25
N ALA A 24 4.26 2.08 6.28
CA ALA A 24 4.86 3.38 6.50
C ALA A 24 4.14 4.46 5.68
N ALA A 25 4.27 5.72 6.12
CA ALA A 25 3.82 6.94 5.46
C ALA A 25 4.83 8.06 5.78
N VAL A 26 5.09 8.93 4.80
CA VAL A 26 6.06 10.03 4.88
C VAL A 26 5.26 11.28 4.57
N VAL A 27 5.38 12.29 5.43
CA VAL A 27 4.71 13.57 5.20
C VAL A 27 5.73 14.66 4.96
N SER A 28 5.77 15.16 3.73
CA SER A 28 6.46 16.38 3.27
C SER A 28 8.00 16.45 3.40
N PRO A 29 8.70 17.09 2.43
CA PRO A 29 10.12 17.48 2.58
C PRO A 29 10.36 18.59 3.61
N THR A 30 9.34 19.42 3.89
CA THR A 30 9.47 20.61 4.76
C THR A 30 9.15 20.32 6.22
N VAL A 31 8.38 19.26 6.47
CA VAL A 31 7.95 18.82 7.79
C VAL A 31 8.57 17.45 7.93
N SER A 32 9.67 17.31 8.65
CA SER A 32 10.44 16.06 8.68
C SER A 32 9.73 14.94 9.46
N VAL A 33 8.41 14.76 9.26
CA VAL A 33 7.58 13.86 10.04
C VAL A 33 7.27 12.58 9.27
N LEU A 34 7.68 11.46 9.86
CA LEU A 34 7.51 10.12 9.30
C LEU A 34 6.64 9.30 10.23
N TYR A 35 5.72 8.52 9.65
CA TYR A 35 4.89 7.56 10.36
C TYR A 35 5.26 6.15 9.90
N ALA A 36 5.44 5.25 10.84
CA ALA A 36 5.61 3.83 10.56
C ALA A 36 4.79 3.01 11.55
N GLY A 37 4.44 1.81 11.16
CA GLY A 37 3.65 0.89 11.95
C GLY A 37 4.08 -0.54 11.72
N GLY A 38 4.01 -1.34 12.76
CA GLY A 38 4.22 -2.77 12.70
C GLY A 38 3.66 -3.46 13.93
N ASN A 39 4.36 -4.51 14.38
CA ASN A 39 3.92 -5.38 15.48
C ASN A 39 3.67 -4.55 16.75
N GLN A 40 2.41 -4.43 17.16
CA GLN A 40 1.95 -3.83 18.44
C GLN A 40 2.24 -2.34 18.69
N LYS A 41 2.99 -1.66 17.80
CA LYS A 41 3.46 -0.29 18.00
C LYS A 41 3.40 0.54 16.72
N GLY A 42 3.03 1.80 16.90
CA GLY A 42 3.23 2.87 15.91
C GLY A 42 4.50 3.64 16.22
N TYR A 43 5.12 4.22 15.20
CA TYR A 43 6.35 4.99 15.31
C TYR A 43 6.18 6.32 14.59
N VAL A 44 6.67 7.39 15.21
CA VAL A 44 6.66 8.73 14.62
C VAL A 44 8.03 9.38 14.79
N SER A 45 8.64 9.76 13.68
CA SER A 45 9.83 10.63 13.66
C SER A 45 9.39 12.04 13.35
N THR A 46 9.95 13.06 13.99
CA THR A 46 9.68 14.49 13.67
C THR A 46 10.91 15.21 13.10
N ASN A 47 11.97 14.47 12.80
CA ASN A 47 13.27 14.98 12.35
C ASN A 47 13.85 14.14 11.19
N GLY A 48 12.98 13.62 10.32
CA GLY A 48 13.35 13.03 9.04
C GLY A 48 13.90 11.63 9.18
N GLY A 49 13.46 10.91 10.21
CA GLY A 49 13.92 9.58 10.57
C GLY A 49 15.13 9.56 11.51
N ALA A 50 15.76 10.70 11.81
CA ALA A 50 16.96 10.71 12.67
C ALA A 50 16.68 10.13 14.08
N SER A 51 15.48 10.34 14.62
CA SER A 51 15.00 9.66 15.82
C SER A 51 13.51 9.35 15.72
N TRP A 52 13.06 8.32 16.44
CA TRP A 52 11.68 7.83 16.42
C TRP A 52 11.10 7.75 17.84
N ASN A 53 9.86 8.19 18.01
CA ASN A 53 9.06 7.97 19.20
C ASN A 53 8.05 6.85 18.92
N SER A 54 7.90 5.90 19.84
CA SER A 54 6.89 4.84 19.71
C SER A 54 5.60 5.21 20.46
N PHE A 55 4.46 4.84 19.88
CA PHE A 55 3.15 4.85 20.52
C PHE A 55 2.65 3.41 20.66
N ALA A 56 2.26 3.04 21.88
CA ALA A 56 1.64 1.73 22.16
C ALA A 56 0.12 1.87 22.14
N PHE A 57 -0.54 0.97 21.42
CA PHE A 57 -1.99 0.92 21.38
C PHE A 57 -2.52 0.03 22.51
N PRO A 58 -3.75 0.28 23.01
CA PRO A 58 -4.41 -0.66 23.91
C PRO A 58 -4.46 -2.07 23.30
N ASN A 59 -4.26 -3.10 24.14
CA ASN A 59 -4.28 -4.51 23.76
C ASN A 59 -3.21 -4.97 22.76
N ASN A 60 -2.11 -4.21 22.58
CA ASN A 60 -0.98 -4.61 21.73
C ASN A 60 -1.43 -4.98 20.31
N VAL A 61 -2.19 -4.09 19.69
CA VAL A 61 -2.74 -4.29 18.34
C VAL A 61 -1.73 -3.87 17.27
N ASP A 62 -1.73 -4.59 16.15
CA ASP A 62 -0.81 -4.34 15.04
C ASP A 62 -1.29 -3.17 14.19
N VAL A 63 -0.34 -2.38 13.68
CA VAL A 63 -0.65 -1.33 12.70
C VAL A 63 -0.66 -1.92 11.30
N GLN A 64 -1.80 -1.80 10.61
CA GLN A 64 -2.03 -2.40 9.29
C GLN A 64 -1.87 -1.42 8.14
N ALA A 65 -2.22 -0.15 8.35
CA ALA A 65 -2.02 0.91 7.37
C ALA A 65 -1.77 2.25 8.08
N VAL A 66 -1.03 3.14 7.43
CA VAL A 66 -0.77 4.49 7.93
C VAL A 66 -0.93 5.49 6.79
N ALA A 67 -1.38 6.70 7.12
CA ALA A 67 -1.47 7.80 6.16
C ALA A 67 -1.34 9.11 6.90
N ALA A 68 -0.72 10.12 6.30
CA ALA A 68 -0.60 11.42 6.92
C ALA A 68 -0.42 12.55 5.89
N VAL A 69 -0.85 13.76 6.25
CA VAL A 69 -0.85 14.95 5.39
C VAL A 69 -0.63 16.22 6.23
N THR A 70 0.07 17.20 5.66
CA THR A 70 0.14 18.55 6.20
C THR A 70 -0.93 19.44 5.59
N ASN A 71 -1.68 20.15 6.41
CA ASN A 71 -2.67 21.14 5.99
C ASN A 71 -2.45 22.49 6.68
N THR A 72 -3.31 23.48 6.40
CA THR A 72 -3.22 24.82 7.00
C THR A 72 -3.41 24.85 8.52
N GLN A 73 -3.97 23.79 9.11
CA GLN A 73 -4.16 23.62 10.55
C GLN A 73 -3.06 22.79 11.23
N GLY A 74 -2.10 22.27 10.45
CA GLY A 74 -0.98 21.49 10.94
C GLY A 74 -0.91 20.09 10.33
N LEU A 75 -0.21 19.20 11.02
CA LEU A 75 0.01 17.83 10.57
C LEU A 75 -1.11 16.92 11.09
N VAL A 76 -1.77 16.20 10.18
CA VAL A 76 -2.75 15.17 10.51
C VAL A 76 -2.19 13.82 10.10
N GLY A 77 -2.24 12.85 11.01
CA GLY A 77 -1.82 11.47 10.74
C GLY A 77 -2.84 10.46 11.23
N TYR A 78 -2.93 9.33 10.53
CA TYR A 78 -3.80 8.21 10.85
C TYR A 78 -3.03 6.89 10.88
N MET A 79 -3.45 6.00 11.78
CA MET A 79 -3.00 4.61 11.84
C MET A 79 -4.22 3.69 11.98
N ALA A 80 -4.33 2.70 11.10
CA ALA A 80 -5.32 1.63 11.18
C ALA A 80 -4.73 0.46 11.97
N THR A 81 -5.47 -0.05 12.95
CA THR A 81 -5.02 -1.15 13.80
C THR A 81 -5.83 -2.43 13.61
N SER A 82 -5.24 -3.58 13.97
CA SER A 82 -5.83 -4.92 13.76
C SER A 82 -7.11 -5.20 14.56
N ASP A 83 -7.46 -4.35 15.50
CA ASP A 83 -8.76 -4.33 16.19
C ASP A 83 -9.82 -3.47 15.48
N LEU A 84 -9.61 -3.17 14.19
CA LEU A 84 -10.52 -2.39 13.34
C LEU A 84 -10.73 -0.94 13.79
N LYS A 85 -9.75 -0.37 14.49
CA LYS A 85 -9.79 1.04 14.86
C LYS A 85 -8.94 1.90 13.95
N LEU A 86 -9.46 3.07 13.64
CA LEU A 86 -8.72 4.16 13.03
C LEU A 86 -8.30 5.13 14.13
N TRP A 87 -6.99 5.25 14.33
CA TRP A 87 -6.39 6.21 15.26
C TRP A 87 -5.97 7.46 14.50
N LYS A 88 -6.11 8.63 15.14
CA LYS A 88 -5.75 9.93 14.58
C LYS A 88 -4.84 10.70 15.52
N THR A 89 -3.91 11.44 14.93
CA THR A 89 -3.09 12.46 15.60
C THR A 89 -3.18 13.78 14.82
N THR A 90 -3.13 14.89 15.55
CA THR A 90 -3.04 16.25 15.00
C THR A 90 -1.81 17.02 15.51
N ASN A 91 -0.93 16.33 16.25
CA ASN A 91 0.21 16.91 16.95
C ASN A 91 1.49 16.11 16.69
N ALA A 92 1.69 15.68 15.44
CA ALA A 92 2.89 14.93 15.02
C ALA A 92 3.17 13.68 15.86
N GLY A 93 2.12 12.95 16.26
CA GLY A 93 2.25 11.69 16.98
C GLY A 93 2.53 11.81 18.48
N GLN A 94 2.51 13.01 19.06
CA GLN A 94 2.64 13.19 20.52
C GLN A 94 1.46 12.56 21.26
N ALA A 95 0.28 12.56 20.66
CA ALA A 95 -0.89 11.82 21.15
C ALA A 95 -1.70 11.25 19.98
N PHE A 96 -2.30 10.08 20.22
CA PHE A 96 -3.29 9.47 19.34
C PHE A 96 -4.61 9.28 20.09
N SER A 97 -5.71 9.45 19.37
CA SER A 97 -7.06 9.12 19.83
C SER A 97 -7.79 8.30 18.77
N THR A 98 -8.71 7.44 19.20
CA THR A 98 -9.61 6.74 18.27
C THR A 98 -10.46 7.77 17.53
N ALA A 99 -10.35 7.79 16.20
CA ALA A 99 -11.22 8.56 15.32
C ALA A 99 -12.49 7.79 14.99
N TYR A 100 -12.35 6.49 14.70
CA TYR A 100 -13.48 5.63 14.34
C TYR A 100 -13.24 4.18 14.74
N ASP A 101 -14.32 3.49 15.10
CA ASP A 101 -14.36 2.04 15.33
C ASP A 101 -15.15 1.41 14.18
N PHE A 102 -14.47 0.66 13.31
CA PHE A 102 -15.10 0.02 12.16
C PHE A 102 -15.81 -1.28 12.51
N ALA A 103 -15.61 -1.84 13.70
CA ALA A 103 -16.19 -3.13 14.06
C ALA A 103 -17.71 -3.17 13.85
N PRO A 104 -18.52 -2.17 14.28
CA PRO A 104 -19.96 -2.16 14.01
C PRO A 104 -20.31 -1.99 12.52
N THR A 105 -19.47 -1.28 11.76
CA THR A 105 -19.71 -0.96 10.34
C THR A 105 -19.47 -2.16 9.43
N VAL A 106 -18.51 -3.02 9.78
CA VAL A 106 -18.17 -4.21 8.98
C VAL A 106 -18.78 -5.50 9.54
N GLN A 107 -19.33 -5.46 10.76
CA GLN A 107 -20.02 -6.58 11.40
C GLN A 107 -21.11 -7.16 10.49
N GLY A 108 -20.98 -8.45 10.15
CA GLY A 108 -21.94 -9.19 9.32
C GLY A 108 -21.79 -9.00 7.81
N VAL A 109 -20.92 -8.08 7.35
CA VAL A 109 -20.63 -7.85 5.93
C VAL A 109 -19.30 -8.48 5.53
N ILE A 110 -18.29 -8.32 6.39
CA ILE A 110 -16.93 -8.82 6.23
C ILE A 110 -16.60 -9.54 7.54
N GLY A 111 -16.15 -10.80 7.49
CA GLY A 111 -15.90 -11.63 8.66
C GLY A 111 -14.74 -11.14 9.53
N ASN A 112 -13.72 -11.98 9.76
CA ASN A 112 -12.43 -11.48 10.25
C ASN A 112 -12.00 -10.35 9.29
N ALA A 113 -11.97 -9.07 9.67
CA ALA A 113 -11.70 -7.99 8.72
C ALA A 113 -10.32 -7.37 8.99
N VAL A 114 -9.69 -6.83 7.95
CA VAL A 114 -8.41 -6.11 8.05
C VAL A 114 -8.40 -4.90 7.12
N PHE A 115 -7.66 -3.87 7.52
CA PHE A 115 -7.41 -2.73 6.66
C PHE A 115 -6.43 -3.12 5.54
N SER A 116 -6.78 -2.83 4.28
CA SER A 116 -5.87 -2.94 3.15
C SER A 116 -5.12 -1.63 2.90
N MET A 117 -5.77 -0.48 3.09
CA MET A 117 -5.16 0.82 2.83
C MET A 117 -5.89 1.96 3.54
N ILE A 118 -5.17 3.06 3.78
CA ILE A 118 -5.73 4.37 4.12
C ILE A 118 -5.10 5.39 3.18
N THR A 119 -5.92 6.27 2.62
CA THR A 119 -5.44 7.42 1.85
C THR A 119 -6.17 8.69 2.30
N ILE A 120 -5.43 9.78 2.42
CA ILE A 120 -5.98 11.11 2.73
C ILE A 120 -5.96 11.93 1.44
N ASP A 121 -7.03 12.66 1.18
CA ASP A 121 -7.08 13.61 0.07
C ASP A 121 -6.10 14.78 0.31
N PRO A 122 -5.10 14.99 -0.59
CA PRO A 122 -4.15 16.10 -0.49
C PRO A 122 -4.81 17.48 -0.51
N VAL A 123 -5.90 17.63 -1.24
CA VAL A 123 -6.59 18.91 -1.46
C VAL A 123 -7.64 19.14 -0.39
N GLN A 124 -8.29 18.07 0.08
CA GLN A 124 -9.32 18.10 1.11
C GLN A 124 -8.97 17.18 2.30
N PRO A 125 -8.08 17.57 3.23
CA PRO A 125 -7.56 16.68 4.29
C PRO A 125 -8.56 16.09 5.28
N ASN A 126 -9.82 16.54 5.28
CA ASN A 126 -10.92 15.92 6.02
C ASN A 126 -11.55 14.75 5.25
N THR A 127 -11.29 14.65 3.96
CA THR A 127 -11.68 13.53 3.12
C THR A 127 -10.66 12.42 3.22
N ILE A 128 -11.07 11.27 3.77
CA ILE A 128 -10.23 10.09 3.90
C ILE A 128 -10.92 8.87 3.32
N TYR A 129 -10.13 8.01 2.68
CA TYR A 129 -10.55 6.76 2.07
C TYR A 129 -9.90 5.60 2.79
N VAL A 130 -10.68 4.57 3.08
CA VAL A 130 -10.25 3.42 3.84
C VAL A 130 -10.70 2.15 3.12
N GLY A 131 -9.73 1.31 2.77
CA GLY A 131 -9.97 -0.03 2.24
C GLY A 131 -10.00 -1.06 3.36
N ILE A 132 -11.04 -1.89 3.39
CA ILE A 132 -11.18 -3.02 4.31
C ILE A 132 -11.54 -4.26 3.51
N HIS A 133 -10.97 -5.41 3.83
CA HIS A 133 -11.35 -6.69 3.23
C HIS A 133 -11.40 -7.80 4.28
N GLY A 134 -11.96 -8.95 3.87
CA GLY A 134 -11.98 -10.16 4.68
C GLY A 134 -10.58 -10.75 4.84
N LYS A 135 -10.31 -11.24 6.04
CA LYS A 135 -9.12 -11.97 6.48
C LYS A 135 -9.53 -13.43 6.55
N THR A 136 -9.35 -14.16 5.46
CA THR A 136 -9.48 -15.61 5.54
C THR A 136 -8.11 -16.20 5.85
N ASP A 137 -8.02 -16.83 7.02
CA ASP A 137 -7.00 -17.82 7.39
C ASP A 137 -7.28 -19.18 6.74
N ALA A 138 -8.48 -19.36 6.20
CA ALA A 138 -8.79 -20.36 5.21
C ALA A 138 -8.29 -19.87 3.85
N PHE A 139 -7.42 -20.62 3.18
CA PHE A 139 -6.89 -20.32 1.86
C PHE A 139 -7.96 -20.12 0.74
N TRP A 140 -9.26 -20.12 1.07
CA TRP A 140 -10.41 -20.17 0.18
C TRP A 140 -11.69 -19.56 0.84
N GLY A 141 -12.30 -18.52 0.25
CA GLY A 141 -13.60 -17.95 0.71
C GLY A 141 -14.10 -16.76 -0.14
N PRO A 142 -15.39 -16.35 -0.06
CA PRO A 142 -15.94 -15.21 -0.80
C PRO A 142 -15.63 -13.89 -0.09
N ASP A 143 -14.36 -13.46 -0.16
CA ASP A 143 -13.95 -12.21 0.49
C ASP A 143 -14.39 -10.99 -0.29
N LYS A 144 -14.87 -9.98 0.43
CA LYS A 144 -15.37 -8.72 -0.13
C LYS A 144 -14.49 -7.57 0.33
N GLY A 145 -13.70 -7.03 -0.60
CA GLY A 145 -13.04 -5.74 -0.44
C GLY A 145 -14.04 -4.60 -0.53
N ALA A 146 -13.94 -3.66 0.40
CA ALA A 146 -14.82 -2.51 0.59
C ALA A 146 -14.01 -1.22 0.67
N LEU A 147 -14.45 -0.20 -0.07
CA LEU A 147 -13.93 1.17 0.06
C LEU A 147 -14.93 2.06 0.79
N PHE A 148 -14.50 2.59 1.92
CA PHE A 148 -15.24 3.56 2.72
C PHE A 148 -14.66 4.97 2.54
N ARG A 149 -15.51 5.99 2.68
CA ARG A 149 -15.11 7.40 2.68
C ARG A 149 -15.69 8.12 3.89
N SER A 150 -14.87 8.97 4.48
CA SER A 150 -15.25 10.00 5.43
C SER A 150 -14.94 11.37 4.83
N THR A 151 -15.73 12.39 5.16
CA THR A 151 -15.53 13.80 4.76
C THR A 151 -15.36 14.73 5.96
N ASP A 152 -15.30 14.17 7.18
CA ASP A 152 -15.22 14.89 8.45
C ASP A 152 -13.93 14.55 9.25
N GLY A 153 -12.92 14.05 8.56
CA GLY A 153 -11.63 13.69 9.14
C GLY A 153 -11.71 12.42 9.99
N GLY A 154 -12.50 11.45 9.54
CA GLY A 154 -12.64 10.12 10.14
C GLY A 154 -13.52 10.05 11.37
N GLN A 155 -14.42 11.02 11.59
CA GLN A 155 -15.40 10.95 12.68
C GLN A 155 -16.59 10.08 12.30
N THR A 156 -17.00 10.15 11.04
CA THR A 156 -18.04 9.29 10.47
C THR A 156 -17.63 8.77 9.11
N PHE A 157 -18.04 7.54 8.82
CA PHE A 157 -17.96 6.93 7.49
C PHE A 157 -19.37 6.70 7.01
N GLY A 158 -19.67 7.11 5.77
CA GLY A 158 -20.98 6.89 5.17
C GLY A 158 -21.31 5.40 5.06
N SER A 159 -22.59 5.06 5.09
CA SER A 159 -23.08 3.69 4.85
C SER A 159 -22.93 3.24 3.39
N ASP A 160 -22.65 4.17 2.49
CA ASP A 160 -22.52 3.91 1.06
C ASP A 160 -21.13 3.35 0.75
N LEU A 161 -21.14 2.14 0.21
CA LEU A 161 -19.94 1.51 -0.29
C LEU A 161 -19.53 2.17 -1.61
N LEU A 162 -18.40 2.88 -1.64
CA LEU A 162 -17.95 3.58 -2.85
C LEU A 162 -17.52 2.59 -3.94
N ALA A 163 -16.94 1.47 -3.53
CA ALA A 163 -16.62 0.35 -4.40
C ALA A 163 -16.66 -0.93 -3.56
N HIS A 164 -17.28 -1.97 -4.11
CA HIS A 164 -16.96 -3.35 -3.79
C HIS A 164 -16.20 -3.90 -4.98
N CYS A 165 -15.22 -4.74 -4.72
CA CYS A 165 -14.73 -5.61 -5.78
C CYS A 165 -15.72 -6.80 -5.87
N HIS A 166 -16.23 -7.06 -7.07
CA HIS A 166 -17.15 -8.18 -7.33
C HIS A 166 -16.44 -9.16 -8.26
N ALA A 167 -16.04 -10.31 -7.74
CA ALA A 167 -15.68 -11.42 -8.61
C ALA A 167 -16.98 -11.87 -9.31
N ASN A 168 -17.08 -11.66 -10.63
CA ASN A 168 -18.23 -12.12 -11.43
C ASN A 168 -18.15 -13.63 -11.63
N HIS A 169 -18.41 -14.39 -10.58
CA HIS A 169 -18.26 -15.84 -10.60
C HIS A 169 -19.47 -16.57 -10.01
N ASN A 170 -19.57 -17.86 -10.31
CA ASN A 170 -20.69 -18.68 -9.89
C ASN A 170 -20.68 -18.82 -8.36
N PRO A 171 -21.86 -18.94 -7.73
CA PRO A 171 -21.94 -19.29 -6.31
C PRO A 171 -21.14 -20.57 -6.02
N GLY A 172 -20.07 -20.47 -5.23
CA GLY A 172 -19.20 -21.59 -4.85
C GLY A 172 -17.78 -21.55 -5.43
N ASP A 173 -17.48 -20.61 -6.33
CA ASP A 173 -16.11 -20.40 -6.78
C ASP A 173 -15.31 -19.59 -5.72
N TRP A 174 -14.04 -19.96 -5.51
CA TRP A 174 -13.19 -19.45 -4.43
C TRP A 174 -12.29 -18.30 -4.91
N TYR A 175 -12.56 -17.06 -4.50
CA TYR A 175 -11.74 -15.90 -4.90
C TYR A 175 -11.51 -14.92 -3.76
N ASP A 176 -10.25 -14.51 -3.60
CA ASP A 176 -9.88 -13.35 -2.82
C ASP A 176 -9.99 -12.10 -3.69
N CYS A 177 -10.56 -11.05 -3.11
CA CYS A 177 -10.85 -9.81 -3.79
C CYS A 177 -10.67 -8.65 -2.81
N ALA A 178 -9.68 -7.80 -3.07
CA ALA A 178 -9.35 -6.66 -2.21
C ALA A 178 -9.02 -5.41 -3.03
N ILE A 179 -9.49 -4.26 -2.54
CA ILE A 179 -8.98 -2.96 -3.00
C ILE A 179 -7.67 -2.73 -2.25
N THR A 180 -6.55 -2.87 -2.95
CA THR A 180 -5.21 -2.88 -2.35
C THR A 180 -4.49 -1.54 -2.46
N SER A 181 -4.98 -0.64 -3.31
CA SER A 181 -4.38 0.68 -3.49
C SER A 181 -5.38 1.71 -4.01
N LEU A 182 -5.17 2.97 -3.64
CA LEU A 182 -5.92 4.11 -4.14
C LEU A 182 -4.96 5.28 -4.37
N ALA A 183 -5.09 5.94 -5.52
CA ALA A 183 -4.39 7.17 -5.84
C ALA A 183 -5.40 8.28 -6.10
N ILE A 184 -5.16 9.45 -5.50
CA ILE A 184 -5.97 10.66 -5.65
C ILE A 184 -5.17 11.63 -6.50
N ASP A 185 -5.80 12.24 -7.51
CA ASP A 185 -5.15 13.30 -8.26
C ASP A 185 -5.00 14.57 -7.39
N PRO A 186 -3.76 15.00 -7.09
CA PRO A 186 -3.53 16.15 -6.23
C PRO A 186 -3.99 17.48 -6.83
N ARG A 187 -4.35 17.52 -8.12
CA ARG A 187 -4.92 18.72 -8.75
C ARG A 187 -6.43 18.65 -8.92
N ASN A 188 -7.02 17.47 -8.79
CA ASN A 188 -8.45 17.29 -8.93
C ASN A 188 -8.92 16.08 -8.07
N PRO A 189 -9.34 16.32 -6.82
CA PRO A 189 -9.70 15.26 -5.89
C PRO A 189 -10.94 14.43 -6.32
N ASN A 190 -11.64 14.84 -7.38
CA ASN A 190 -12.70 14.02 -7.97
C ASN A 190 -12.14 12.85 -8.80
N ILE A 191 -10.89 12.95 -9.25
CA ILE A 191 -10.22 11.89 -10.00
C ILE A 191 -9.53 10.94 -9.02
N LEU A 192 -10.09 9.73 -8.93
CA LEU A 192 -9.55 8.65 -8.12
C LEU A 192 -9.18 7.48 -9.02
N TRP A 193 -8.16 6.74 -8.62
CA TRP A 193 -7.77 5.48 -9.22
C TRP A 193 -7.68 4.42 -8.14
N ILE A 194 -8.19 3.22 -8.39
CA ILE A 194 -8.04 2.08 -7.49
C ILE A 194 -7.41 0.92 -8.21
N GLY A 195 -6.55 0.22 -7.48
CA GLY A 195 -6.03 -1.08 -7.84
C GLY A 195 -6.77 -2.18 -7.10
N GLN A 196 -7.18 -3.22 -7.82
CA GLN A 196 -7.92 -4.35 -7.25
C GLN A 196 -7.14 -5.63 -7.46
N ASP A 197 -6.85 -6.32 -6.36
CA ASP A 197 -6.33 -7.68 -6.37
C ASP A 197 -7.53 -8.62 -6.47
N ALA A 198 -7.66 -9.32 -7.59
CA ALA A 198 -8.83 -10.15 -7.89
C ALA A 198 -8.39 -11.40 -8.67
N TRP A 199 -8.01 -12.43 -7.91
CA TRP A 199 -7.43 -13.65 -8.48
C TRP A 199 -8.39 -14.29 -9.50
N ASN A 200 -7.88 -14.72 -10.66
CA ASN A 200 -8.65 -15.40 -11.71
C ASN A 200 -9.94 -14.66 -12.14
N SER A 201 -10.05 -13.35 -11.88
CA SER A 201 -11.27 -12.58 -12.18
C SER A 201 -11.08 -11.73 -13.43
N PRO A 202 -11.95 -11.89 -14.44
CA PRO A 202 -11.82 -11.13 -15.68
C PRO A 202 -12.14 -9.65 -15.43
N GLY A 203 -11.11 -8.81 -15.57
CA GLY A 203 -11.22 -7.36 -15.68
C GLY A 203 -11.39 -6.61 -14.35
N GLN A 204 -11.05 -5.31 -14.39
CA GLN A 204 -11.11 -4.32 -13.30
C GLN A 204 -9.88 -4.20 -12.40
N ALA A 205 -8.72 -4.68 -12.84
CA ALA A 205 -7.45 -4.52 -12.11
C ALA A 205 -7.13 -3.06 -11.77
N VAL A 206 -7.43 -2.14 -12.70
CA VAL A 206 -7.39 -0.70 -12.44
C VAL A 206 -8.72 -0.08 -12.82
N MET A 207 -9.35 0.60 -11.86
CA MET A 207 -10.54 1.41 -12.10
C MET A 207 -10.26 2.88 -11.84
N ARG A 208 -11.02 3.75 -12.49
CA ARG A 208 -10.95 5.20 -12.34
C ARG A 208 -12.33 5.79 -12.06
N SER A 209 -12.39 6.74 -11.14
CA SER A 209 -13.56 7.59 -10.89
C SER A 209 -13.24 9.03 -11.29
N THR A 210 -14.27 9.80 -11.64
CA THR A 210 -14.19 11.25 -11.89
C THR A 210 -15.16 12.06 -11.04
N ASP A 211 -15.76 11.43 -10.04
CA ASP A 211 -16.81 11.96 -9.16
C ASP A 211 -16.59 11.59 -7.68
N SER A 212 -15.31 11.51 -7.27
CA SER A 212 -14.89 11.19 -5.89
C SER A 212 -15.35 9.80 -5.42
N GLY A 213 -15.34 8.83 -6.33
CA GLY A 213 -15.61 7.43 -6.07
C GLY A 213 -17.09 7.05 -6.08
N GLN A 214 -17.98 7.92 -6.56
CA GLN A 214 -19.41 7.58 -6.69
C GLN A 214 -19.66 6.63 -7.84
N THR A 215 -18.94 6.80 -8.96
CA THR A 215 -18.95 5.89 -10.10
C THR A 215 -17.54 5.55 -10.54
N TRP A 216 -17.38 4.34 -11.10
CA TRP A 216 -16.09 3.80 -11.51
C TRP A 216 -16.15 3.24 -12.92
N GLN A 217 -15.08 3.48 -13.69
CA GLN A 217 -14.86 2.91 -15.01
C GLN A 217 -13.62 2.01 -14.97
N SER A 218 -13.73 0.82 -15.55
CA SER A 218 -12.58 -0.08 -15.75
C SER A 218 -11.63 0.53 -16.79
N MET A 219 -10.37 0.73 -16.40
CA MET A 219 -9.33 1.33 -17.26
C MET A 219 -8.26 0.34 -17.67
N LEU A 220 -7.98 -0.67 -16.85
CA LEU A 220 -7.12 -1.78 -17.20
C LEU A 220 -7.85 -3.10 -16.89
N GLY A 221 -8.08 -3.89 -17.93
CA GLY A 221 -8.73 -5.19 -17.87
C GLY A 221 -7.86 -6.31 -18.40
N GLY A 222 -8.42 -7.52 -18.47
CA GLY A 222 -7.71 -8.76 -18.79
C GLY A 222 -7.71 -9.72 -17.60
N MET A 223 -7.14 -10.92 -17.79
CA MET A 223 -6.87 -11.87 -16.71
C MET A 223 -5.65 -11.39 -15.93
N ILE A 224 -5.90 -10.50 -14.97
CA ILE A 224 -4.91 -10.07 -13.99
C ILE A 224 -5.09 -10.93 -12.76
N ASP A 225 -4.06 -11.68 -12.39
CA ASP A 225 -4.10 -12.59 -11.24
C ASP A 225 -3.74 -11.91 -9.94
N MET A 226 -2.79 -10.96 -10.02
CA MET A 226 -2.34 -10.23 -8.85
C MET A 226 -2.15 -8.76 -9.16
N PHE A 227 -2.70 -7.90 -8.31
CA PHE A 227 -2.46 -6.47 -8.37
C PHE A 227 -1.57 -6.01 -7.22
N THR A 228 -0.49 -5.29 -7.55
CA THR A 228 0.57 -4.98 -6.56
C THR A 228 0.75 -3.50 -6.28
N GLY A 229 0.32 -2.60 -7.15
CA GLY A 229 0.32 -1.16 -6.83
C GLY A 229 0.01 -0.24 -8.00
N ILE A 230 -0.51 0.95 -7.69
CA ILE A 230 -0.64 2.09 -8.59
C ILE A 230 0.17 3.28 -8.07
N SER A 231 0.62 4.15 -8.98
CA SER A 231 1.19 5.45 -8.64
C SER A 231 0.82 6.47 -9.71
N LEU A 232 0.07 7.50 -9.31
CA LEU A 232 -0.36 8.60 -10.17
C LEU A 232 0.71 9.71 -10.17
N SER A 233 0.98 10.31 -11.33
CA SER A 233 1.86 11.47 -11.40
C SER A 233 1.23 12.69 -10.74
N ASN A 234 1.93 13.26 -9.76
CA ASN A 234 1.57 14.53 -9.13
C ASN A 234 1.61 15.73 -10.11
N ILE A 235 2.40 15.64 -11.18
CA ILE A 235 2.55 16.71 -12.18
C ILE A 235 1.79 16.43 -13.49
N ASN A 236 1.20 15.25 -13.71
CA ASN A 236 0.29 15.00 -14.85
C ASN A 236 -0.88 14.01 -14.56
N SER A 237 -2.12 14.49 -14.59
CA SER A 237 -3.33 13.75 -14.15
C SER A 237 -3.66 12.57 -15.06
N ASN A 238 -3.10 12.59 -16.26
CA ASN A 238 -3.30 11.55 -17.27
C ASN A 238 -2.24 10.46 -17.19
N VAL A 239 -1.20 10.64 -16.35
CA VAL A 239 -0.07 9.72 -16.27
C VAL A 239 -0.16 8.90 -14.98
N LEU A 240 -0.37 7.60 -15.12
CA LEU A 240 -0.38 6.65 -14.01
C LEU A 240 0.44 5.42 -14.38
N TRP A 241 1.17 4.90 -13.40
CA TRP A 241 1.82 3.60 -13.48
C TRP A 241 1.10 2.58 -12.61
N ALA A 242 1.09 1.33 -13.06
CA ALA A 242 0.55 0.20 -12.31
C ALA A 242 1.47 -1.01 -12.43
N ILE A 243 1.49 -1.87 -11.43
CA ILE A 243 2.15 -3.19 -11.52
C ILE A 243 1.13 -4.27 -11.24
N ALA A 244 1.01 -5.17 -12.20
CA ALA A 244 0.08 -6.30 -12.15
C ALA A 244 0.68 -7.55 -12.80
N GLN A 245 0.32 -8.71 -12.26
CA GLN A 245 0.66 -10.02 -12.80
C GLN A 245 -0.46 -10.50 -13.71
N GLN A 246 -0.08 -10.93 -14.92
CA GLN A 246 -0.95 -11.72 -15.79
C GLN A 246 -0.55 -13.18 -15.67
N GLU A 247 -1.49 -14.04 -15.29
CA GLU A 247 -1.36 -15.49 -15.04
C GLU A 247 -0.10 -16.15 -15.61
N LEU A 248 -0.17 -16.53 -16.88
CA LEU A 248 0.87 -17.28 -17.59
C LEU A 248 1.88 -16.37 -18.31
N SER A 249 1.57 -15.07 -18.41
CA SER A 249 2.36 -14.11 -19.19
C SER A 249 3.48 -13.47 -18.39
N GLY A 250 3.41 -13.53 -17.05
CA GLY A 250 4.36 -12.92 -16.13
C GLY A 250 3.87 -11.57 -15.60
N GLN A 251 4.76 -10.82 -14.97
CA GLN A 251 4.41 -9.51 -14.42
C GLN A 251 4.81 -8.37 -15.35
N PHE A 252 4.01 -7.31 -15.32
CA PHE A 252 4.19 -6.14 -16.15
C PHE A 252 4.10 -4.86 -15.34
N ILE A 253 4.93 -3.88 -15.73
CA ILE A 253 4.72 -2.47 -15.39
C ILE A 253 3.89 -1.87 -16.52
N TYR A 254 2.71 -1.38 -16.17
CA TYR A 254 1.83 -0.65 -17.06
C TYR A 254 2.01 0.84 -16.86
N ARG A 255 1.86 1.60 -17.93
CA ARG A 255 1.76 3.06 -17.87
C ARG A 255 0.73 3.57 -18.87
N THR A 256 -0.16 4.43 -18.40
CA THR A 256 -0.98 5.29 -19.25
C THR A 256 -0.41 6.71 -19.26
N ALA A 257 -0.58 7.43 -20.37
CA ALA A 257 -0.25 8.85 -20.49
C ALA A 257 -1.46 9.72 -20.89
N ASP A 258 -2.63 9.09 -21.06
CA ASP A 258 -3.86 9.67 -21.60
C ASP A 258 -5.08 9.35 -20.73
N GLY A 259 -4.86 9.19 -19.42
CA GLY A 259 -5.93 9.03 -18.44
C GLY A 259 -6.62 7.67 -18.48
N GLY A 260 -5.93 6.64 -18.96
CA GLY A 260 -6.41 5.25 -19.03
C GLY A 260 -6.99 4.86 -20.39
N THR A 261 -6.96 5.74 -21.39
CA THR A 261 -7.45 5.45 -22.74
C THR A 261 -6.56 4.41 -23.44
N SER A 262 -5.25 4.48 -23.21
CA SER A 262 -4.28 3.50 -23.68
C SER A 262 -3.19 3.23 -22.64
N TRP A 263 -2.57 2.05 -22.77
CA TRP A 263 -1.53 1.57 -21.86
C TRP A 263 -0.35 1.00 -22.63
N THR A 264 0.84 1.33 -22.16
CA THR A 264 2.09 0.64 -22.51
C THR A 264 2.39 -0.39 -21.42
N ALA A 265 2.88 -1.57 -21.80
CA ALA A 265 3.20 -2.63 -20.85
C ALA A 265 4.63 -3.14 -21.10
N THR A 266 5.42 -3.19 -20.02
CA THR A 266 6.80 -3.69 -20.06
C THR A 266 6.92 -4.86 -19.12
N LYS A 267 7.33 -6.01 -19.66
CA LYS A 267 7.49 -7.25 -18.91
C LYS A 267 8.69 -7.14 -17.96
N ILE A 268 8.48 -7.60 -16.72
CA ILE A 268 9.51 -7.71 -15.68
C ILE A 268 9.94 -9.18 -15.60
N ASP A 269 11.25 -9.44 -15.44
CA ASP A 269 11.73 -10.81 -15.29
C ASP A 269 11.34 -11.35 -13.90
N ASN A 270 10.78 -12.56 -13.90
CA ASN A 270 10.11 -13.19 -12.75
C ASN A 270 10.81 -14.46 -12.27
N THR A 271 12.09 -14.66 -12.60
CA THR A 271 12.79 -15.93 -12.33
C THR A 271 12.72 -16.41 -10.88
N LEU A 272 12.52 -15.52 -9.90
CA LEU A 272 12.40 -15.90 -8.49
C LEU A 272 11.42 -14.96 -7.73
N ASN A 273 10.20 -15.47 -7.48
CA ASN A 273 9.19 -14.96 -6.53
C ASN A 273 8.28 -13.77 -7.00
N PRO A 274 6.93 -13.92 -6.95
CA PRO A 274 5.98 -12.81 -7.15
C PRO A 274 5.96 -11.77 -6.02
N GLY A 275 6.70 -11.97 -4.93
CA GLY A 275 6.65 -11.15 -3.72
C GLY A 275 6.90 -9.64 -3.91
N ASN A 276 6.12 -8.86 -3.13
CA ASN A 276 6.19 -7.43 -2.80
C ASN A 276 6.77 -6.52 -3.87
N ARG A 277 5.90 -5.85 -4.62
CA ARG A 277 6.33 -4.99 -5.73
C ARG A 277 5.66 -3.63 -5.69
N PHE A 278 6.47 -2.61 -5.87
CA PHE A 278 6.07 -1.21 -5.76
C PHE A 278 6.36 -0.50 -7.07
N VAL A 279 5.49 0.44 -7.42
CA VAL A 279 5.77 1.45 -8.44
C VAL A 279 5.58 2.82 -7.83
N LEU A 280 6.43 3.75 -8.22
CA LEU A 280 6.48 5.10 -7.68
C LEU A 280 6.76 6.06 -8.83
N ALA A 281 5.77 6.88 -9.18
CA ALA A 281 5.92 7.96 -10.15
C ALA A 281 6.95 8.98 -9.65
N ASP A 282 7.78 9.51 -10.55
CA ASP A 282 8.70 10.58 -10.20
C ASP A 282 7.92 11.90 -9.95
N PRO A 283 8.04 12.50 -8.75
CA PRO A 283 7.29 13.69 -8.38
C PRO A 283 7.57 14.93 -9.23
N VAL A 284 8.64 14.93 -10.03
CA VAL A 284 9.03 16.08 -10.86
C VAL A 284 9.24 15.72 -12.32
N ASN A 285 9.00 14.46 -12.71
CA ASN A 285 9.14 14.00 -14.08
C ASN A 285 8.08 12.96 -14.46
N ALA A 286 7.09 13.35 -15.26
CA ALA A 286 5.99 12.49 -15.68
C ALA A 286 6.41 11.37 -16.67
N GLN A 287 7.67 11.32 -17.09
CA GLN A 287 8.22 10.20 -17.87
C GLN A 287 9.03 9.23 -17.00
N ALA A 288 9.34 9.58 -15.75
CA ALA A 288 10.15 8.76 -14.88
C ALA A 288 9.32 8.09 -13.79
N ALA A 289 9.77 6.90 -13.40
CA ALA A 289 9.24 6.16 -12.27
C ALA A 289 10.31 5.20 -11.74
N TRP A 290 10.16 4.83 -10.48
CA TRP A 290 10.85 3.69 -9.89
C TRP A 290 9.92 2.51 -9.77
N ALA A 291 10.49 1.32 -9.87
CA ALA A 291 9.82 0.08 -9.59
C ALA A 291 10.76 -0.79 -8.76
N SER A 292 10.22 -1.56 -7.83
CA SER A 292 11.04 -2.50 -7.05
C SER A 292 10.26 -3.78 -6.81
N GLY A 293 10.95 -4.92 -6.78
CA GLY A 293 10.29 -6.21 -6.60
C GLY A 293 11.13 -7.42 -6.98
N GLY A 294 10.93 -8.54 -6.28
CA GLY A 294 11.67 -9.79 -6.49
C GLY A 294 13.19 -9.62 -6.42
N GLN A 295 13.94 -10.56 -6.99
CA GLN A 295 15.41 -10.53 -7.05
C GLN A 295 15.99 -9.42 -7.95
N GLU A 296 15.14 -8.69 -8.67
CA GLU A 296 15.60 -7.64 -9.57
C GLU A 296 15.89 -6.32 -8.85
N GLY A 297 15.51 -6.19 -7.57
CA GLY A 297 15.78 -5.00 -6.75
C GLY A 297 15.11 -3.74 -7.29
N LEU A 298 15.68 -2.58 -6.97
CA LEU A 298 15.20 -1.28 -7.45
C LEU A 298 15.55 -1.06 -8.92
N LYS A 299 14.62 -0.52 -9.70
CA LYS A 299 14.80 -0.10 -11.09
C LYS A 299 14.25 1.30 -11.30
N ARG A 300 14.71 1.94 -12.35
CA ARG A 300 14.22 3.25 -12.79
C ARG A 300 13.97 3.28 -14.29
N SER A 301 12.85 3.87 -14.69
CA SER A 301 12.59 4.34 -16.05
C SER A 301 12.66 5.86 -16.07
N GLN A 302 13.10 6.43 -17.19
CA GLN A 302 13.12 7.87 -17.43
C GLN A 302 12.45 8.27 -18.74
N ASP A 303 11.90 7.29 -19.47
CA ASP A 303 11.45 7.40 -20.86
C ASP A 303 10.02 6.89 -21.06
N GLY A 304 9.20 6.99 -20.01
CA GLY A 304 7.77 6.73 -20.11
C GLY A 304 7.44 5.24 -20.22
N ASN A 305 8.12 4.41 -19.42
CA ASN A 305 7.95 2.94 -19.36
C ASN A 305 8.55 2.17 -20.54
N LEU A 306 9.32 2.82 -21.43
CA LEU A 306 9.95 2.15 -22.57
C LEU A 306 11.15 1.30 -22.15
N ASN A 307 11.99 1.81 -21.24
CA ASN A 307 13.13 1.08 -20.70
C ASN A 307 13.20 1.20 -19.18
N TRP A 308 13.69 0.12 -18.54
CA TRP A 308 13.95 0.06 -17.11
C TRP A 308 15.38 -0.36 -16.86
N THR A 309 16.13 0.50 -16.17
CA THR A 309 17.52 0.21 -15.77
C THR A 309 17.55 -0.19 -14.30
N ARG A 310 18.23 -1.29 -14.00
CA ARG A 310 18.44 -1.73 -12.62
C ARG A 310 19.36 -0.75 -11.89
N ILE A 311 18.93 -0.35 -10.70
CA ILE A 311 19.75 0.32 -9.71
C ILE A 311 20.20 -0.78 -8.75
N ASN A 312 21.50 -1.06 -8.70
CA ASN A 312 22.05 -2.05 -7.77
C ASN A 312 21.92 -1.54 -6.32
N SER A 313 20.71 -1.65 -5.78
CA SER A 313 20.29 -1.16 -4.47
C SER A 313 19.76 -2.34 -3.67
N PRO A 314 20.15 -2.49 -2.39
CA PRO A 314 19.58 -3.49 -1.49
C PRO A 314 18.25 -3.04 -0.86
N PHE A 315 17.66 -1.94 -1.34
CA PHE A 315 16.46 -1.31 -0.77
C PHE A 315 15.36 -1.10 -1.83
N HIS A 316 14.11 -1.29 -1.40
CA HIS A 316 12.91 -0.90 -2.14
C HIS A 316 12.62 0.59 -1.93
N ALA A 317 12.33 1.33 -3.01
CA ALA A 317 11.85 2.72 -2.89
C ALA A 317 10.34 2.70 -2.62
N LEU A 318 9.95 3.37 -1.53
CA LEU A 318 8.55 3.47 -1.12
C LEU A 318 8.00 4.88 -1.33
N ALA A 319 8.85 5.90 -1.29
CA ALA A 319 8.48 7.30 -1.48
C ALA A 319 9.59 8.10 -2.14
N ALA A 320 9.21 9.16 -2.85
CA ALA A 320 10.11 10.09 -3.52
C ALA A 320 9.66 11.52 -3.23
N MET A 321 10.63 12.40 -2.97
CA MET A 321 10.38 13.85 -2.88
C MET A 321 10.71 14.56 -4.19
N ASN A 322 11.66 14.00 -4.94
CA ASN A 322 12.06 14.44 -6.27
C ASN A 322 12.83 13.29 -6.97
N SER A 323 13.37 13.54 -8.15
CA SER A 323 14.18 12.61 -8.95
C SER A 323 15.42 12.02 -8.27
N GLN A 324 15.83 12.53 -7.10
CA GLN A 324 17.05 12.14 -6.38
C GLN A 324 16.76 11.71 -4.93
N TRP A 325 15.76 12.28 -4.28
CA TRP A 325 15.47 12.04 -2.87
C TRP A 325 14.42 10.95 -2.70
N LEU A 326 14.84 9.78 -2.22
CA LEU A 326 13.99 8.61 -2.01
C LEU A 326 14.01 8.15 -0.55
N TYR A 327 12.88 7.62 -0.09
CA TYR A 327 12.79 6.84 1.14
C TYR A 327 12.53 5.38 0.81
N GLY A 328 13.17 4.48 1.53
CA GLY A 328 13.14 3.06 1.22
C GLY A 328 13.31 2.16 2.43
N VAL A 329 13.11 0.87 2.21
CA VAL A 329 13.24 -0.18 3.22
C VAL A 329 14.07 -1.35 2.68
N PRO A 330 14.77 -2.10 3.55
CA PRO A 330 15.59 -3.24 3.13
C PRO A 330 14.80 -4.28 2.34
N GLU A 331 15.45 -4.90 1.35
CA GLU A 331 14.96 -6.08 0.65
C GLU A 331 15.07 -7.33 1.56
N GLY A 332 13.98 -8.11 1.66
CA GLY A 332 13.99 -9.45 2.25
C GLY A 332 13.52 -9.59 3.70
N PRO A 333 13.32 -10.84 4.17
CA PRO A 333 12.68 -11.15 5.46
C PRO A 333 13.54 -10.94 6.71
N GLN A 334 14.83 -10.60 6.54
CA GLN A 334 15.80 -10.52 7.64
C GLN A 334 16.46 -9.14 7.84
N GLY A 335 15.96 -8.10 7.16
CA GLY A 335 16.48 -6.74 7.33
C GLY A 335 15.90 -6.06 8.56
N ALA A 336 16.74 -5.63 9.50
CA ALA A 336 16.36 -4.72 10.58
C ALA A 336 15.60 -3.52 9.99
N ALA A 337 14.41 -3.24 10.50
CA ALA A 337 13.48 -2.26 9.92
C ALA A 337 13.94 -0.81 10.13
N SER A 338 15.01 -0.42 9.45
CA SER A 338 15.45 0.97 9.41
C SER A 338 14.99 1.58 8.10
N VAL A 339 14.19 2.65 8.19
CA VAL A 339 13.91 3.48 7.03
C VAL A 339 15.23 4.03 6.53
N GLN A 340 15.46 3.94 5.23
CA GLN A 340 16.64 4.47 4.58
C GLN A 340 16.27 5.71 3.77
N VAL A 341 17.25 6.59 3.59
CA VAL A 341 17.15 7.71 2.66
C VAL A 341 18.23 7.60 1.59
N SER A 342 17.86 7.90 0.37
CA SER A 342 18.79 8.14 -0.74
C SER A 342 18.63 9.59 -1.20
N THR A 343 19.73 10.22 -1.57
CA THR A 343 19.77 11.59 -2.10
C THR A 343 20.35 11.66 -3.53
N ASP A 344 20.54 10.50 -4.16
CA ASP A 344 21.14 10.32 -5.48
C ASP A 344 20.32 9.37 -6.39
N GLY A 345 19.01 9.32 -6.15
CA GLY A 345 18.05 8.61 -7.00
C GLY A 345 17.98 7.11 -6.75
N GLY A 346 18.40 6.67 -5.56
CA GLY A 346 18.37 5.29 -5.09
C GLY A 346 19.70 4.54 -5.25
N ILE A 347 20.78 5.23 -5.61
CA ILE A 347 22.10 4.60 -5.87
C ILE A 347 22.78 4.29 -4.54
N THR A 348 22.87 5.27 -3.65
CA THR A 348 23.39 5.10 -2.30
C THR A 348 22.32 5.44 -1.28
N TRP A 349 22.43 4.76 -0.13
CA TRP A 349 21.46 4.86 0.95
C TRP A 349 22.18 5.07 2.28
N SER A 350 21.60 5.91 3.12
CA SER A 350 22.02 6.08 4.50
C SER A 350 20.86 5.75 5.44
N SER A 351 21.19 5.10 6.55
CA SER A 351 20.21 4.82 7.59
C SER A 351 19.77 6.13 8.25
N ILE A 352 18.46 6.32 8.32
CA ILE A 352 17.83 7.37 9.13
C ILE A 352 17.06 6.67 10.25
N GLY A 353 17.78 6.23 11.29
CA GLY A 353 17.18 5.68 12.52
C GLY A 353 18.01 4.61 13.25
N ASP A 354 17.75 4.48 14.55
CA ASP A 354 18.42 3.66 15.59
C ASP A 354 18.27 2.12 15.39
N PRO A 355 19.29 1.30 15.71
CA PRO A 355 19.26 -0.18 15.62
C PRO A 355 18.16 -0.89 16.46
N THR A 356 17.43 -0.19 17.33
CA THR A 356 16.34 -0.77 18.14
C THR A 356 15.05 -1.09 17.38
N MET A 357 14.95 -0.73 16.09
CA MET A 357 13.82 -1.09 15.20
C MET A 357 13.83 -2.58 14.78
N ALA A 358 14.67 -3.43 15.39
CA ALA A 358 14.75 -4.87 15.11
C ALA A 358 13.46 -5.66 15.45
N GLU A 359 12.51 -5.09 16.21
CA GLU A 359 11.22 -5.73 16.53
C GLU A 359 10.18 -5.67 15.39
N LEU A 360 10.42 -4.86 14.36
CA LEU A 360 9.50 -4.65 13.23
C LEU A 360 9.65 -5.68 12.11
N SER A 361 10.66 -6.55 12.16
CA SER A 361 10.96 -7.49 11.07
C SER A 361 10.46 -8.90 11.36
N ARG A 362 9.25 -9.24 10.89
CA ARG A 362 8.85 -10.63 10.54
C ARG A 362 7.83 -10.64 9.41
N TYR A 363 8.23 -10.99 8.19
CA TYR A 363 7.39 -11.47 7.07
C TYR A 363 6.01 -10.83 6.88
N GLY A 364 5.85 -9.91 5.91
CA GLY A 364 4.55 -9.50 5.36
C GLY A 364 4.65 -8.56 4.17
N LYS A 365 3.52 -8.28 3.49
CA LYS A 365 3.43 -7.35 2.35
C LYS A 365 3.57 -5.91 2.86
N PRO A 366 4.60 -5.12 2.51
CA PRO A 366 4.61 -3.70 2.83
C PRO A 366 3.54 -3.00 2.01
N GLN A 367 2.80 -2.07 2.61
CA GLN A 367 1.84 -1.24 1.87
C GLN A 367 2.56 -0.07 1.18
N PRO A 368 2.13 0.35 -0.03
CA PRO A 368 2.66 1.55 -0.67
C PRO A 368 2.44 2.76 0.24
N LEU A 369 3.47 3.60 0.33
CA LEU A 369 3.46 4.82 1.11
C LEU A 369 2.45 5.80 0.51
N SER A 370 1.50 6.29 1.32
CA SER A 370 0.71 7.47 0.97
C SER A 370 1.58 8.71 1.17
N VAL A 371 2.36 9.08 0.16
CA VAL A 371 3.03 10.40 0.15
C VAL A 371 2.00 11.42 -0.32
N VAL A 372 1.50 12.20 0.61
CA VAL A 372 0.62 13.33 0.30
C VAL A 372 1.52 14.57 0.20
N LEU A 373 2.05 14.83 -1.00
CA LEU A 373 2.75 16.08 -1.29
C LEU A 373 1.70 17.19 -1.50
N PRO A 374 1.87 18.38 -0.90
CA PRO A 374 1.01 19.53 -1.16
C PRO A 374 1.11 20.04 -2.60
#